data_AF-A0A954VXI0-F1
#
_entry.id   AF-A0A954VXI0-F1
#
_cell.length_a   1.000
_cell.length_b   1.000
_cell.length_c   1.000
_cell.angle_alpha   90.00
_cell.angle_beta   90.00
_cell.angle_gamma   90.00
#
_symmetry.space_group_name_H-M   'P 1'
#
loop_
_entity.id
_entity.type
_entity.pdbx_description
1 polymer ?
#
loop_
_entity_poly.entity_id
_entity_poly.type
_entity_poly.pdbx_seq_one_letter_code
_entity_poly.pdbx_strand_id
1 'polypeptide(L)'
;AGARCCGVPETQLHFMDLPFYETGRVKKKPLGEEDIQLTVDLLEKIQPHQIYAAGDLSDPHGTHRVCLTAILQACQRLQDRDWYKDCVVWLYRGAWQEWGPEQIEMSVPLSPNEVNRKRQAIFKHESQKDRALFPGPDMREFWQRAEARNADTARLFDALGLAEYEAIEGFVRWKGEMA
;
A
#
# COMPACT_ATOMS: atom_id res chain seq x y z
N ALA A 1 -15.45 -2.77 6.35
CA ALA A 1 -15.92 -3.97 5.61
C ALA A 1 -14.76 -4.71 4.92
N GLY A 2 -13.93 -4.04 4.12
CA GLY A 2 -12.73 -4.66 3.49
C GLY A 2 -11.77 -5.31 4.49
N ALA A 3 -11.40 -4.60 5.56
CA ALA A 3 -10.55 -5.14 6.64
C ALA A 3 -11.05 -6.48 7.22
N ARG A 4 -12.35 -6.58 7.53
CA ARG A 4 -12.96 -7.82 8.03
C ARG A 4 -12.89 -8.95 7.00
N CYS A 5 -13.01 -8.66 5.70
CA CYS A 5 -12.80 -9.65 4.64
C CYS A 5 -11.37 -10.20 4.67
N CYS A 6 -10.39 -9.34 4.95
CA CYS A 6 -8.99 -9.71 5.16
C CYS A 6 -8.69 -10.28 6.56
N GLY A 7 -9.70 -10.43 7.43
CA GLY A 7 -9.54 -11.01 8.76
C GLY A 7 -8.90 -10.05 9.77
N VAL A 8 -8.84 -8.76 9.47
CA VAL A 8 -8.33 -7.73 10.39
C VAL A 8 -9.48 -7.26 11.28
N PRO A 9 -9.38 -7.42 12.62
CA PRO A 9 -10.39 -6.97 13.56
C PRO A 9 -10.45 -5.44 13.62
N GLU A 10 -11.64 -4.90 13.90
CA GLU A 10 -11.86 -3.44 13.96
C GLU A 10 -11.02 -2.75 15.03
N THR A 11 -10.69 -3.45 16.12
CA THR A 11 -9.84 -2.95 17.20
C THR A 11 -8.40 -2.67 16.78
N GLN A 12 -7.97 -3.17 15.62
CA GLN A 12 -6.66 -2.91 15.02
C GLN A 12 -6.74 -1.87 13.88
N LEU A 13 -7.91 -1.30 13.63
CA LEU A 13 -8.07 -0.22 12.65
C LEU A 13 -7.87 1.13 13.33
N HIS A 14 -6.87 1.86 12.86
CA HIS A 14 -6.53 3.18 13.35
C HIS A 14 -6.88 4.21 12.27
N PHE A 15 -7.92 5.00 12.52
CA PHE A 15 -8.23 6.17 11.72
C PHE A 15 -7.39 7.32 12.27
N MET A 16 -6.44 7.78 11.46
CA MET A 16 -5.45 8.76 11.89
C MET A 16 -5.97 10.20 11.86
N ASP A 17 -6.99 10.46 11.02
CA ASP A 17 -7.59 11.78 10.82
C ASP A 17 -6.55 12.90 10.74
N LEU A 18 -5.49 12.65 9.95
CA LEU A 18 -4.31 13.52 9.92
C LEU A 18 -4.71 14.96 9.56
N PRO A 19 -4.19 15.98 10.27
CA PRO A 19 -4.51 17.40 10.06
C PRO A 19 -4.46 17.88 8.60
N PHE A 20 -3.63 17.28 7.74
CA PHE A 20 -3.57 17.64 6.33
C PHE A 20 -4.85 17.31 5.54
N TYR A 21 -5.67 16.36 6.01
CA TYR A 21 -7.00 16.04 5.47
C TYR A 21 -8.07 17.07 5.89
N GLU A 22 -7.93 17.68 7.07
CA GLU A 22 -8.92 18.58 7.66
C GLU A 22 -8.71 20.04 7.25
N THR A 23 -9.26 20.42 6.08
CA THR A 23 -9.14 21.80 5.61
C THR A 23 -10.43 22.58 5.54
N GLY A 24 -11.60 21.93 5.57
CA GLY A 24 -12.90 22.61 5.36
C GLY A 24 -12.96 23.44 4.08
N ARG A 25 -11.99 23.27 3.17
CA ARG A 25 -11.70 24.06 1.98
C ARG A 25 -11.30 23.10 0.87
N VAL A 26 -11.49 23.49 -0.39
CA VAL A 26 -11.20 22.65 -1.57
C VAL A 26 -9.73 22.20 -1.64
N LYS A 27 -8.80 22.90 -0.97
CA LYS A 27 -7.37 22.62 -0.99
C LYS A 27 -6.90 22.00 0.34
N LYS A 28 -6.19 20.88 0.27
CA LYS A 28 -5.53 20.21 1.41
C LYS A 28 -4.39 21.08 1.98
N LYS A 29 -4.11 20.95 3.27
CA LYS A 29 -3.00 21.65 3.93
C LYS A 29 -1.69 20.96 3.50
N PRO A 30 -0.55 21.67 3.52
CA PRO A 30 0.73 21.00 3.43
C PRO A 30 0.89 20.05 4.63
N LEU A 31 1.64 18.96 4.42
CA LEU A 31 2.06 18.08 5.52
C LEU A 31 2.79 18.90 6.58
N GLY A 32 2.37 18.75 7.84
CA GLY A 32 2.93 19.46 8.98
C GLY A 32 3.55 18.53 10.02
N GLU A 33 4.16 19.15 11.02
CA GLU A 33 4.80 18.48 12.16
C GLU A 33 3.82 17.58 12.93
N GLU A 34 2.59 18.06 13.11
CA GLU A 34 1.52 17.33 13.82
C GLU A 34 1.15 16.03 13.10
N ASP A 35 1.07 16.04 11.76
CA ASP A 35 0.80 14.83 10.97
C ASP A 35 1.88 13.75 11.18
N ILE A 36 3.15 14.19 11.22
CA ILE A 36 4.29 13.30 11.40
C ILE A 36 4.31 12.76 12.84
N GLN A 37 4.07 13.62 13.84
CA GLN A 37 4.07 13.21 15.24
C GLN A 37 2.97 12.19 15.53
N LEU A 38 1.76 12.38 14.99
CA LEU A 38 0.68 11.39 15.11
C LEU A 38 1.09 10.04 14.52
N THR A 39 1.80 10.05 13.38
CA THR A 39 2.31 8.83 12.75
C THR A 39 3.40 8.16 13.60
N VAL A 40 4.31 8.95 14.18
CA VAL A 40 5.33 8.47 15.13
C VAL A 40 4.69 7.81 16.34
N ASP A 41 3.69 8.46 16.94
CA ASP A 41 3.00 7.96 18.15
C ASP A 41 2.30 6.62 17.88
N LEU A 42 1.68 6.46 16.71
CA LEU A 42 1.08 5.19 16.32
C LEU A 42 2.14 4.09 16.16
N LEU A 43 3.25 4.38 15.47
CA LEU A 43 4.32 3.42 15.25
C LEU A 43 5.00 2.99 16.56
N GLU A 44 5.24 3.92 17.49
CA GLU A 44 5.75 3.61 18.83
C GLU A 44 4.80 2.75 19.67
N LYS A 45 3.48 2.97 19.51
CA LYS A 45 2.47 2.17 20.19
C LYS A 45 2.42 0.73 19.67
N ILE A 46 2.59 0.54 18.36
CA ILE A 46 2.45 -0.78 17.71
C ILE A 46 3.78 -1.55 17.71
N GLN A 47 4.90 -0.86 17.53
CA GLN A 47 6.24 -1.42 17.35
C GLN A 47 6.27 -2.51 16.24
N PRO A 48 5.83 -2.19 15.01
CA PRO A 48 5.70 -3.19 13.96
C PRO A 48 7.06 -3.73 13.50
N HIS A 49 7.10 -5.03 13.18
CA HIS A 49 8.25 -5.63 12.49
C HIS A 49 8.24 -5.33 10.98
N GLN A 50 7.06 -5.05 10.41
CA GLN A 50 6.90 -4.75 8.98
C GLN A 50 5.88 -3.65 8.77
N ILE A 51 6.19 -2.70 7.89
CA ILE A 51 5.31 -1.60 7.48
C ILE A 51 5.10 -1.73 5.97
N TYR A 52 3.85 -1.78 5.52
CA TYR A 52 3.52 -1.79 4.09
C TYR A 52 2.94 -0.42 3.70
N ALA A 53 3.56 0.24 2.72
CA ALA A 53 3.14 1.57 2.26
C ALA A 53 3.02 1.62 0.73
N ALA A 54 2.09 2.44 0.23
CA ALA A 54 1.93 2.66 -1.19
C ALA A 54 3.13 3.48 -1.73
N GLY A 55 4.03 2.84 -2.46
CA GLY A 55 5.14 3.47 -3.18
C GLY A 55 4.74 4.08 -4.52
N ASP A 56 3.45 4.12 -4.83
CA ASP A 56 2.94 4.64 -6.09
C ASP A 56 2.85 6.16 -6.10
N LEU A 57 3.93 6.80 -6.58
CA LEU A 57 4.05 8.25 -6.71
C LEU A 57 3.31 8.85 -7.92
N SER A 58 2.69 8.00 -8.75
CA SER A 58 1.92 8.38 -9.95
C SER A 58 0.49 8.84 -9.61
N ASP A 59 0.21 9.15 -8.34
CA ASP A 59 -1.10 9.62 -7.88
C ASP A 59 -1.41 11.04 -8.42
N PRO A 60 -2.46 11.21 -9.26
CA PRO A 60 -2.85 12.51 -9.81
C PRO A 60 -3.31 13.51 -8.74
N HIS A 61 -3.69 13.05 -7.55
CA HIS A 61 -4.11 13.90 -6.43
C HIS A 61 -3.02 14.14 -5.40
N GLY A 62 -1.83 13.53 -5.56
CA GLY A 62 -0.66 13.69 -4.70
C GLY A 62 -0.84 13.23 -3.25
N THR A 63 -1.95 12.60 -2.90
CA THR A 63 -2.27 12.17 -1.53
C THR A 63 -1.43 10.97 -1.12
N HIS A 64 -1.20 10.01 -2.02
CA HIS A 64 -0.29 8.89 -1.76
C HIS A 64 1.12 9.39 -1.43
N ARG A 65 1.61 10.39 -2.17
CA ARG A 65 2.91 11.02 -1.91
C ARG A 65 2.94 11.64 -0.52
N VAL A 66 1.93 12.43 -0.15
CA VAL A 66 1.88 13.07 1.18
C VAL A 66 1.84 12.03 2.30
N CYS A 67 1.00 11.00 2.20
CA CYS A 67 0.93 9.92 3.19
C CYS A 67 2.25 9.14 3.28
N LEU A 68 2.87 8.81 2.14
CA LEU A 68 4.15 8.14 2.13
C LEU A 68 5.22 9.01 2.80
N THR A 69 5.28 10.30 2.48
CA THR A 69 6.21 11.24 3.13
C THR A 69 6.01 11.27 4.65
N ALA A 70 4.76 11.29 5.14
CA ALA A 70 4.49 11.23 6.58
C ALA A 70 5.05 9.95 7.23
N ILE A 71 4.81 8.79 6.62
CA ILE A 71 5.30 7.49 7.08
C ILE A 71 6.84 7.45 7.08
N LEU A 72 7.48 7.88 6.00
CA LEU A 72 8.93 7.83 5.87
C LEU A 72 9.62 8.80 6.85
N GLN A 73 9.09 10.00 7.06
CA GLN A 73 9.62 10.93 8.06
C GLN A 73 9.44 10.40 9.48
N ALA A 74 8.30 9.77 9.79
CA ALA A 74 8.11 9.12 11.09
C ALA A 74 9.11 7.98 11.31
N CYS A 75 9.32 7.15 10.28
CA CYS A 75 10.33 6.10 10.28
C CYS A 75 11.74 6.63 10.55
N GLN A 76 12.14 7.74 9.91
CA GLN A 76 13.46 8.36 10.15
C GLN A 76 13.63 8.84 11.60
N ARG A 77 12.59 9.40 12.21
CA ARG A 77 12.63 9.81 13.62
C ARG A 77 12.76 8.64 14.58
N LEU A 78 12.27 7.47 14.16
CA LEU A 78 12.26 6.24 14.94
C LEU A 78 13.45 5.33 14.65
N GLN A 79 14.36 5.72 13.75
CA GLN A 79 15.46 4.88 13.29
C GLN A 79 16.37 4.36 14.41
N ASP A 80 16.51 5.12 15.51
CA ASP A 80 17.36 4.78 16.65
C ASP A 80 16.64 3.94 17.72
N ARG A 81 15.33 3.67 17.58
CA ARG A 81 14.57 2.85 18.53
C ARG A 81 14.96 1.38 18.40
N ASP A 82 15.07 0.69 19.54
CA ASP A 82 15.49 -0.71 19.56
C ASP A 82 14.56 -1.61 18.74
N TRP A 83 13.23 -1.43 18.85
CA TRP A 83 12.27 -2.19 18.06
C TRP A 83 12.36 -1.90 16.55
N TYR A 84 12.76 -0.68 16.17
CA TYR A 84 12.81 -0.26 14.78
C TYR A 84 13.99 -0.87 14.02
N LYS A 85 15.06 -1.26 14.73
CA LYS A 85 16.24 -1.92 14.13
C LYS A 85 15.89 -3.20 13.38
N ASP A 86 14.84 -3.90 13.83
CA ASP A 86 14.32 -5.11 13.20
C ASP A 86 13.09 -4.85 12.31
N CYS A 87 12.66 -3.59 12.16
CA CYS A 87 11.52 -3.21 11.32
C CYS A 87 11.92 -3.07 9.84
N VAL A 88 11.08 -3.58 8.94
CA VAL A 88 11.25 -3.41 7.49
C VAL A 88 10.07 -2.66 6.88
N VAL A 89 10.37 -1.64 6.06
CA VAL A 89 9.36 -0.90 5.30
C VAL A 89 9.32 -1.42 3.86
N TRP A 90 8.17 -1.95 3.45
CA TRP A 90 7.89 -2.51 2.13
C TRP A 90 6.98 -1.58 1.33
N LEU A 91 7.39 -1.29 0.10
CA LEU A 91 6.67 -0.44 -0.84
C LEU A 91 5.98 -1.29 -1.90
N TYR A 92 4.65 -1.17 -1.98
CA TYR A 92 3.84 -1.79 -3.03
C TYR A 92 3.33 -0.74 -4.02
N ARG A 93 2.99 -1.15 -5.25
CA ARG A 93 2.39 -0.26 -6.25
C ARG A 93 0.87 -0.41 -6.31
N GLY A 94 0.18 0.59 -6.86
CA GLY A 94 -1.27 0.54 -7.08
C GLY A 94 -1.66 -0.33 -8.28
N ALA A 95 -2.95 -0.40 -8.58
CA ALA A 95 -3.48 -1.26 -9.66
C ALA A 95 -3.08 -0.81 -11.09
N TRP A 96 -2.36 0.31 -11.23
CA TRP A 96 -1.97 0.89 -12.53
C TRP A 96 -0.60 0.45 -13.02
N GLN A 97 0.30 0.10 -12.10
CA GLN A 97 1.67 -0.26 -12.41
C GLN A 97 2.16 -1.29 -11.41
N GLU A 98 3.06 -2.16 -11.83
CA GLU A 98 3.80 -3.05 -10.94
C GLU A 98 5.30 -2.76 -11.06
N TRP A 99 6.07 -3.17 -10.06
CA TRP A 99 7.52 -3.23 -10.13
C TRP A 99 8.00 -4.21 -11.20
N GLY A 100 9.11 -3.90 -11.87
CA GLY A 100 9.80 -4.86 -12.74
C GLY A 100 10.32 -6.05 -11.91
N PRO A 101 10.43 -7.26 -12.49
CA PRO A 101 10.90 -8.45 -11.76
C PRO A 101 12.29 -8.25 -11.14
N GLU A 102 13.15 -7.46 -11.78
CA GLU A 102 14.49 -7.09 -11.30
C GLU A 102 14.48 -6.13 -10.10
N GLN A 103 13.36 -5.44 -9.87
CA GLN A 103 13.21 -4.50 -8.77
C GLN A 103 12.56 -5.16 -7.55
N ILE A 104 11.76 -6.20 -7.74
CA ILE A 104 11.04 -6.89 -6.67
C ILE A 104 12.05 -7.54 -5.71
N GLU A 105 12.04 -7.12 -4.45
CA GLU A 105 12.90 -7.65 -3.40
C GLU A 105 12.18 -8.68 -2.52
N MET A 106 10.86 -8.64 -2.49
CA MET A 106 10.01 -9.66 -1.87
C MET A 106 8.82 -9.96 -2.78
N SER A 107 8.66 -11.22 -3.16
CA SER A 107 7.50 -11.74 -3.89
C SER A 107 6.65 -12.60 -2.95
N VAL A 108 5.37 -12.28 -2.83
CA VAL A 108 4.41 -13.07 -2.04
C VAL A 108 3.47 -13.80 -3.00
N PRO A 109 3.60 -15.13 -3.16
CA PRO A 109 2.68 -15.90 -3.98
C PRO A 109 1.32 -16.00 -3.31
N LEU A 110 0.25 -15.98 -4.12
CA LEU A 110 -1.13 -16.10 -3.69
C LEU A 110 -1.76 -17.33 -4.33
N SER A 111 -2.51 -18.08 -3.52
CA SER A 111 -3.39 -19.15 -3.97
C SER A 111 -4.67 -18.61 -4.61
N PRO A 112 -5.41 -19.43 -5.39
CA PRO A 112 -6.72 -19.03 -5.94
C PRO A 112 -7.72 -18.53 -4.88
N ASN A 113 -7.68 -19.11 -3.67
CA ASN A 113 -8.54 -18.69 -2.57
C ASN A 113 -8.15 -17.30 -2.02
N GLU A 114 -6.85 -17.00 -1.94
CA GLU A 114 -6.36 -15.69 -1.51
C GLU A 114 -6.64 -14.60 -2.54
N VAL A 115 -6.50 -14.91 -3.83
CA VAL A 115 -6.90 -14.02 -4.93
C VAL A 115 -8.40 -13.71 -4.86
N ASN A 116 -9.24 -14.74 -4.66
CA ASN A 116 -10.67 -14.52 -4.49
C ASN A 116 -10.98 -13.67 -3.25
N ARG A 117 -10.30 -13.92 -2.12
CA ARG A 117 -10.45 -13.12 -0.90
C ARG A 117 -10.05 -11.66 -1.11
N LYS A 118 -8.95 -11.40 -1.82
CA LYS A 118 -8.50 -10.05 -2.20
C LYS A 118 -9.56 -9.35 -3.05
N ARG A 119 -10.09 -10.05 -4.06
CA ARG A 119 -11.18 -9.55 -4.91
C ARG A 119 -12.42 -9.20 -4.08
N GLN A 120 -12.86 -10.07 -3.17
CA GLN A 120 -13.98 -9.80 -2.28
C GLN A 120 -13.73 -8.58 -1.38
N ALA A 121 -12.50 -8.42 -0.87
CA ALA A 121 -12.14 -7.26 -0.05
C ALA A 121 -12.24 -5.96 -0.86
N ILE A 122 -11.74 -5.94 -2.10
CA ILE A 122 -11.87 -4.81 -3.02
C ILE A 122 -13.36 -4.50 -3.28
N PHE A 123 -14.19 -5.50 -3.52
CA PHE A 123 -15.63 -5.32 -3.72
C PHE A 123 -16.34 -4.69 -2.52
N LYS A 124 -15.81 -4.80 -1.29
CA LYS A 124 -16.37 -4.11 -0.12
C LYS A 124 -16.13 -2.60 -0.12
N HIS A 125 -15.31 -2.07 -1.04
CA HIS A 125 -15.19 -0.65 -1.30
C HIS A 125 -16.16 -0.27 -2.42
N GLU A 126 -17.47 -0.16 -2.09
CA GLU A 126 -18.55 0.04 -3.07
C GLU A 126 -18.33 1.27 -3.97
N SER A 127 -17.74 2.35 -3.45
CA SER A 127 -17.36 3.56 -4.21
C SER A 127 -16.18 3.37 -5.18
N GLN A 128 -15.48 2.23 -5.10
CA GLN A 128 -14.41 1.81 -6.02
C GLN A 128 -14.80 0.57 -6.86
N LYS A 129 -16.05 0.09 -6.70
CA LYS A 129 -16.59 -1.04 -7.47
C LYS A 129 -16.83 -0.66 -8.92
N ASP A 130 -17.44 0.51 -9.14
CA ASP A 130 -17.82 0.99 -10.47
C ASP A 130 -16.65 1.74 -11.15
N ARG A 131 -16.86 2.24 -12.40
CA ARG A 131 -15.87 3.04 -13.14
C ARG A 131 -15.14 3.97 -12.18
N ALA A 132 -13.81 3.87 -12.14
CA ALA A 132 -12.99 4.75 -11.31
C ALA A 132 -13.48 6.20 -11.49
N LEU A 133 -13.65 6.95 -10.39
CA LEU A 133 -14.09 8.35 -10.47
C LEU A 133 -13.24 9.18 -11.45
N PHE A 134 -12.01 8.73 -11.72
CA PHE A 134 -11.13 9.21 -12.76
C PHE A 134 -10.65 8.02 -13.60
N PRO A 135 -11.36 7.65 -14.68
CA PRO A 135 -10.93 6.56 -15.54
C PRO A 135 -9.68 7.01 -16.31
N GLY A 136 -8.57 6.32 -16.07
CA GLY A 136 -7.43 6.35 -16.97
C GLY A 136 -7.77 5.70 -18.34
N PRO A 137 -6.77 5.45 -19.20
CA PRO A 137 -7.01 4.83 -20.51
C PRO A 137 -7.53 3.39 -20.42
N ASP A 138 -7.32 2.72 -19.28
CA ASP A 138 -7.81 1.36 -19.03
C ASP A 138 -9.22 1.38 -18.43
N MET A 139 -10.19 0.89 -19.22
CA MET A 139 -11.62 0.86 -18.92
C MET A 139 -12.06 -0.23 -17.93
N ARG A 140 -11.18 -1.16 -17.57
CA ARG A 140 -11.49 -2.27 -16.64
C ARG A 140 -11.88 -1.76 -15.25
N GLU A 141 -12.58 -2.57 -14.46
CA GLU A 141 -12.83 -2.26 -13.06
C GLU A 141 -11.54 -2.40 -12.22
N PHE A 142 -11.48 -1.75 -11.06
CA PHE A 142 -10.26 -1.75 -10.23
C PHE A 142 -9.84 -3.17 -9.82
N TRP A 143 -10.82 -4.02 -9.46
CA TRP A 143 -10.54 -5.41 -9.08
C TRP A 143 -9.94 -6.23 -10.23
N GLN A 144 -10.40 -6.01 -11.47
CA GLN A 144 -9.89 -6.70 -12.66
C GLN A 144 -8.44 -6.31 -12.93
N ARG A 145 -8.11 -5.02 -12.78
CA ARG A 145 -6.73 -4.55 -12.93
C ARG A 145 -5.83 -5.12 -11.84
N ALA A 146 -6.28 -5.07 -10.59
CA ALA A 146 -5.51 -5.60 -9.46
C ALA A 146 -5.24 -7.10 -9.62
N GLU A 147 -6.24 -7.89 -10.01
CA GLU A 147 -6.13 -9.34 -10.24
C GLU A 147 -5.21 -9.63 -11.43
N ALA A 148 -5.46 -9.00 -12.58
CA ALA A 148 -4.64 -9.20 -13.79
C ALA A 148 -3.17 -8.86 -13.55
N ARG A 149 -2.89 -7.75 -12.85
CA ARG A 149 -1.52 -7.32 -12.54
C ARG A 149 -0.75 -8.39 -11.76
N ASN A 150 -1.34 -8.94 -10.69
CA ASN A 150 -0.65 -9.98 -9.93
C ASN A 150 -0.52 -11.31 -10.68
N ALA A 151 -1.50 -11.64 -11.53
CA ALA A 151 -1.42 -12.81 -12.40
C ALA A 151 -0.34 -12.64 -13.49
N ASP A 152 -0.16 -11.42 -14.02
CA ASP A 152 0.93 -11.10 -14.95
C ASP A 152 2.30 -11.26 -14.29
N THR A 153 2.47 -10.81 -13.03
CA THR A 153 3.70 -11.04 -12.26
C THR A 153 3.98 -12.54 -12.09
N ALA A 154 2.96 -13.35 -11.79
CA ALA A 154 3.11 -14.79 -11.65
C ALA A 154 3.52 -15.46 -12.97
N ARG A 155 2.85 -15.11 -14.08
CA ARG A 155 3.23 -15.59 -15.42
C ARG A 155 4.65 -15.20 -15.82
N LEU A 156 5.06 -13.99 -15.47
CA LEU A 156 6.42 -13.53 -15.74
C LEU A 156 7.46 -14.34 -14.95
N PHE A 157 7.18 -14.61 -13.67
CA PHE A 157 8.07 -15.41 -12.83
C PHE A 157 8.16 -16.86 -13.31
N ASP A 158 7.04 -17.45 -13.72
CA ASP A 158 6.99 -18.78 -14.35
C ASP A 158 7.80 -18.82 -15.66
N ALA A 159 7.65 -17.81 -16.53
CA ALA A 159 8.44 -17.69 -17.76
C ALA A 159 9.96 -17.51 -17.50
N LEU A 160 10.35 -17.00 -16.33
CA LEU A 160 11.73 -16.91 -15.87
C LEU A 160 12.25 -18.22 -15.24
N GLY A 161 11.40 -19.25 -15.11
CA GLY A 161 11.73 -20.58 -14.59
C GLY A 161 11.46 -20.75 -13.09
N LEU A 162 10.69 -19.86 -12.46
CA LEU A 162 10.24 -20.01 -11.08
C LEU A 162 8.95 -20.83 -10.99
N ALA A 163 8.52 -21.17 -9.78
CA ALA A 163 7.31 -21.97 -9.58
C ALA A 163 6.04 -21.21 -10.02
N GLU A 164 5.10 -21.96 -10.60
CA GLU A 164 3.80 -21.46 -11.03
C GLU A 164 2.90 -21.14 -9.82
N TYR A 165 2.27 -19.96 -9.86
CA TYR A 165 1.29 -19.50 -8.87
C TYR A 165 0.13 -18.80 -9.57
N GLU A 166 -1.04 -18.73 -8.91
CA GLU A 166 -2.20 -18.01 -9.45
C GLU A 166 -1.88 -16.51 -9.61
N ALA A 167 -1.22 -15.94 -8.60
CA ALA A 167 -0.86 -14.53 -8.60
C ALA A 167 0.35 -14.28 -7.68
N ILE A 168 1.12 -13.22 -7.92
CA ILE A 168 2.22 -12.77 -7.07
C ILE A 168 2.07 -11.28 -6.75
N GLU A 169 2.24 -10.91 -5.49
CA GLU A 169 2.39 -9.52 -5.05
C GLU A 169 3.88 -9.17 -4.89
N GLY A 170 4.31 -8.06 -5.49
CA GLY A 170 5.70 -7.59 -5.44
C GLY A 170 5.90 -6.43 -4.47
N PHE A 171 6.97 -6.49 -3.68
CA PHE A 171 7.37 -5.44 -2.76
C PHE A 171 8.84 -5.05 -2.94
N VAL A 172 9.11 -3.76 -2.75
CA VAL A 172 10.47 -3.18 -2.75
C VAL A 172 10.77 -2.65 -1.35
N ARG A 173 11.96 -2.93 -0.82
CA ARG A 173 12.36 -2.45 0.49
C ARG A 173 12.77 -0.98 0.41
N TRP A 174 12.20 -0.16 1.26
CA TRP A 174 12.70 1.20 1.44
C TRP A 174 14.08 1.19 2.11
N LYS A 175 15.03 1.96 1.55
CA LYS A 175 16.45 1.96 1.95
C LYS A 175 16.85 3.11 2.88
N GLY A 176 15.88 3.89 3.37
CA GLY A 176 16.14 5.06 4.23
C GLY A 176 16.29 6.39 3.50
N GLU A 177 16.31 6.38 2.16
CA GLU A 177 16.42 7.59 1.34
C GLU A 177 15.08 8.32 1.25
N MET A 178 15.09 9.66 1.31
CA MET A 178 13.88 10.46 1.09
C MET A 178 13.47 10.40 -0.39
N ALA A 179 12.20 10.08 -0.63
CA ALA A 179 11.57 10.04 -1.95
C ALA A 179 11.29 11.43 -2.54
#